data_AF-A0A4E9F5L8-F1
#
_entry.id   AF-A0A4E9F5L8-F1
#
_cell.length_a   1.000
_cell.length_b   1.000
_cell.length_c   1.000
_cell.angle_alpha   90.00
_cell.angle_beta   90.00
_cell.angle_gamma   90.00
#
_symmetry.space_group_name_H-M   'P 1'
#
loop_
_entity.id
_entity.type
_entity.pdbx_description
1 polymer ?
#
loop_
_entity_poly.entity_id
_entity_poly.type
_entity_poly.pdbx_seq_one_letter_code
_entity_poly.pdbx_strand_id
1 'polypeptide(L)'
;MSTKPSETAVLRPSLKRQSTQAQARSKESDDKRHVTFATPKLPSFKCNLPKQQQTFNQSISKPRKQKSVVDVHRKRIPSVQLAELRAKKNRHNEQIAQEALVRLDYVIRRLGREAKEQEAAATTLLQSAISLIEIDVLRSFEKQRIGNLLDSVGQQQHKVVQELREEFVGFNEKIAGIGKMLVAVKKYNEMLDMQFASAENEGDLSVVEEMKLLSADVRLYLDILDSLQKFHL
;
A
#
# COMPACT_ATOMS: atom_id res chain seq x y z
N MET A 1 11.25 30.23 27.95
CA MET A 1 10.27 29.58 27.05
C MET A 1 10.88 29.62 25.64
N SER A 2 11.72 28.65 25.24
CA SER A 2 11.37 27.33 24.67
C SER A 2 10.44 27.50 23.45
N THR A 3 10.77 27.14 22.20
CA THR A 3 11.56 26.01 21.69
C THR A 3 12.19 26.36 20.32
N LYS A 4 13.35 25.76 20.03
CA LYS A 4 13.99 25.74 18.70
C LYS A 4 13.16 24.88 17.74
N PRO A 5 13.03 25.21 16.44
CA PRO A 5 12.57 24.23 15.46
C PRO A 5 13.67 23.19 15.27
N SER A 6 13.35 21.94 15.62
CA SER A 6 14.20 20.77 15.41
C SER A 6 14.40 20.53 13.91
N GLU A 7 15.66 20.39 13.54
CA GLU A 7 16.11 19.90 12.24
C GLU A 7 15.36 18.61 11.85
N THR A 8 14.66 18.66 10.73
CA THR A 8 14.09 17.48 10.09
C THR A 8 15.24 16.71 9.45
N ALA A 9 15.61 15.58 10.05
CA ALA A 9 16.51 14.62 9.43
C ALA A 9 15.85 14.06 8.15
N VAL A 10 16.18 14.67 7.02
CA VAL A 10 15.78 14.22 5.69
C VAL A 10 16.41 12.84 5.44
N LEU A 11 15.55 11.82 5.34
CA LEU A 11 15.90 10.48 4.89
C LEU A 11 16.52 10.56 3.48
N ARG A 12 17.84 10.33 3.37
CA ARG A 12 18.51 10.08 2.09
C ARG A 12 18.44 8.58 1.77
N PRO A 13 17.87 8.16 0.62
CA PRO A 13 18.26 6.93 -0.03
C PRO A 13 19.38 7.26 -1.02
N SER A 14 20.63 7.23 -0.58
CA SER A 14 21.79 7.23 -1.49
C SER A 14 22.23 5.79 -1.76
N LEU A 15 21.49 5.09 -2.62
CA LEU A 15 22.03 3.95 -3.35
C LEU A 15 22.79 4.51 -4.54
N LYS A 16 24.12 4.38 -4.49
CA LYS A 16 25.04 4.73 -5.59
C LYS A 16 24.53 4.12 -6.90
N ARG A 17 24.14 4.97 -7.86
CA ARG A 17 24.05 4.56 -9.26
C ARG A 17 25.48 4.31 -9.75
N GLN A 18 25.87 3.06 -9.89
CA GLN A 18 26.97 2.72 -10.79
C GLN A 18 26.47 2.97 -12.21
N SER A 19 27.10 3.94 -12.88
CA SER A 19 27.00 4.09 -14.32
C SER A 19 27.81 2.97 -14.98
N THR A 20 27.13 2.02 -15.60
CA THR A 20 27.72 1.26 -16.70
C THR A 20 26.90 1.53 -17.94
N GLN A 21 27.53 2.28 -18.83
CA GLN A 21 27.08 2.62 -20.15
C GLN A 21 27.13 1.39 -21.06
N ALA A 22 26.09 1.28 -21.89
CA ALA A 22 26.00 0.55 -23.16
C ALA A 22 26.03 -1.00 -23.15
N GLN A 23 24.87 -1.61 -23.43
CA GLN A 23 24.72 -2.30 -24.72
C GLN A 23 23.25 -2.34 -25.16
N ALA A 24 23.06 -2.21 -26.46
CA ALA A 24 21.81 -1.92 -27.15
C ALA A 24 20.85 -3.12 -27.24
N ARG A 25 19.55 -2.78 -27.26
CA ARG A 25 18.43 -3.39 -28.01
C ARG A 25 18.35 -4.93 -28.11
N SER A 26 17.27 -5.50 -27.57
CA SER A 26 16.24 -6.18 -28.37
C SER A 26 15.02 -6.54 -27.50
N LYS A 27 13.81 -6.36 -28.04
CA LYS A 27 12.55 -6.86 -27.49
C LYS A 27 12.44 -8.34 -27.85
N GLU A 28 12.17 -9.23 -26.89
CA GLU A 28 11.27 -10.37 -27.11
C GLU A 28 10.86 -11.01 -25.79
N SER A 29 9.61 -11.47 -25.76
CA SER A 29 8.95 -12.16 -24.66
C SER A 29 9.62 -13.48 -24.32
N ASP A 30 9.66 -13.85 -23.03
CA ASP A 30 9.44 -15.25 -22.70
C ASP A 30 8.89 -15.44 -21.29
N ASP A 31 7.76 -16.15 -21.23
CA ASP A 31 7.06 -16.62 -20.04
C ASP A 31 7.91 -17.68 -19.35
N LYS A 32 8.65 -17.30 -18.30
CA LYS A 32 9.14 -18.18 -17.20
C LYS A 32 10.07 -17.40 -16.27
N ARG A 33 9.53 -16.46 -15.50
CA ARG A 33 10.27 -15.89 -14.36
C ARG A 33 10.02 -16.75 -13.13
N HIS A 34 10.80 -17.81 -12.97
CA HIS A 34 10.93 -18.45 -11.66
C HIS A 34 11.58 -17.45 -10.69
N VAL A 35 10.86 -17.08 -9.63
CA VAL A 35 11.40 -16.30 -8.52
C VAL A 35 12.49 -17.13 -7.86
N THR A 36 13.76 -16.79 -8.10
CA THR A 36 14.87 -17.41 -7.40
C THR A 36 15.05 -16.67 -6.08
N PHE A 37 14.58 -17.27 -4.98
CA PHE A 37 14.93 -16.79 -3.65
C PHE A 37 16.44 -16.99 -3.46
N ALA A 38 17.15 -15.94 -3.07
CA ALA A 38 18.56 -16.01 -2.74
C ALA A 38 18.73 -16.97 -1.55
N THR A 39 19.30 -18.14 -1.81
CA THR A 39 19.66 -19.10 -0.77
C THR A 39 20.86 -18.54 0.00
N PRO A 40 20.80 -18.44 1.34
CA PRO A 40 21.96 -18.06 2.13
C PRO A 40 23.09 -19.07 1.85
N LYS A 41 24.28 -18.59 1.50
CA LYS A 41 25.46 -19.45 1.35
C LYS A 41 25.80 -20.06 2.71
N LEU A 42 25.38 -21.31 2.92
CA LEU A 42 25.85 -22.10 4.06
C LEU A 42 27.37 -22.35 3.90
N PRO A 43 28.13 -22.33 5.01
CA PRO A 43 29.55 -22.66 4.97
C PRO A 43 29.74 -24.05 4.36
N SER A 44 30.72 -24.18 3.47
CA SER A 44 31.04 -25.44 2.81
C SER A 44 31.39 -26.50 3.85
N PHE A 45 30.50 -27.45 4.09
CA PHE A 45 30.86 -28.66 4.82
C PHE A 45 31.85 -29.44 3.94
N LYS A 46 33.12 -29.47 4.35
CA LYS A 46 34.10 -30.41 3.82
C LYS A 46 33.69 -31.81 4.28
N CYS A 47 32.74 -32.40 3.57
CA CYS A 47 32.39 -33.80 3.73
C CYS A 47 33.49 -34.65 3.07
N ASN A 48 34.46 -35.07 3.87
CA ASN A 48 35.45 -36.07 3.45
C ASN A 48 34.82 -37.46 3.58
N LEU A 49 33.89 -37.80 2.69
CA LEU A 49 33.46 -39.18 2.49
C LEU A 49 34.50 -39.86 1.58
N PRO A 50 35.23 -40.90 2.03
CA PRO A 50 36.03 -41.69 1.11
C PRO A 50 35.09 -42.36 0.11
N LYS A 51 35.35 -42.12 -1.18
CA LYS A 51 34.67 -42.80 -2.30
C LYS A 51 34.71 -44.30 -2.05
N GLN A 52 33.54 -44.89 -1.84
CA GLN A 52 33.35 -46.33 -1.82
C GLN A 52 33.78 -46.87 -3.19
N GLN A 53 34.95 -47.51 -3.24
CA GLN A 53 35.40 -48.23 -4.43
C GLN A 53 34.44 -49.39 -4.66
N GLN A 54 33.63 -49.25 -5.70
CA GLN A 54 32.81 -50.32 -6.24
C GLN A 54 33.76 -51.25 -7.02
N THR A 55 34.26 -52.30 -6.38
CA THR A 55 34.96 -53.40 -7.07
C THR A 55 33.92 -54.28 -7.76
N PHE A 56 33.51 -53.86 -8.96
CA PHE A 56 32.79 -54.70 -9.89
C PHE A 56 33.80 -55.53 -10.70
N ASN A 57 33.53 -56.84 -10.80
CA ASN A 57 34.21 -57.88 -11.58
C ASN A 57 35.60 -58.36 -11.10
N GLN A 58 35.60 -59.54 -10.47
CA GLN A 58 36.52 -60.61 -10.88
C GLN A 58 35.79 -61.97 -10.78
N SER A 59 35.40 -62.46 -11.95
CA SER A 59 35.48 -63.86 -12.39
C SER A 59 35.23 -64.96 -11.35
N ILE A 60 34.09 -65.63 -11.51
CA ILE A 60 33.81 -66.98 -10.99
C ILE A 60 34.79 -67.95 -11.67
N SER A 61 35.96 -68.15 -11.07
CA SER A 61 36.86 -69.26 -11.44
C SER A 61 36.46 -70.51 -10.65
N LYS A 62 36.11 -71.57 -11.40
CA LYS A 62 35.83 -72.96 -10.99
C LYS A 62 36.52 -73.38 -9.68
N PRO A 63 35.86 -74.17 -8.80
CA PRO A 63 36.52 -74.71 -7.62
C PRO A 63 37.49 -75.82 -8.07
N ARG A 64 38.73 -75.43 -8.38
CA ARG A 64 39.83 -76.38 -8.47
C ARG A 64 39.95 -76.99 -7.09
N LYS A 65 39.62 -78.29 -6.97
CA LYS A 65 39.83 -79.11 -5.77
C LYS A 65 41.31 -79.04 -5.38
N GLN A 66 41.69 -78.01 -4.64
CA GLN A 66 42.90 -78.02 -3.83
C GLN A 66 42.60 -79.00 -2.71
N LYS A 67 43.29 -80.14 -2.72
CA LYS A 67 43.41 -80.96 -1.51
C LYS A 67 43.99 -80.02 -0.46
N SER A 68 43.18 -79.60 0.51
CA SER A 68 43.67 -78.86 1.66
C SER A 68 44.65 -79.78 2.37
N VAL A 69 45.95 -79.53 2.18
CA VAL A 69 46.94 -79.95 3.15
C VAL A 69 46.47 -79.31 4.44
N VAL A 70 46.03 -80.15 5.37
CA VAL A 70 45.73 -79.72 6.73
C VAL A 70 47.05 -79.21 7.26
N ASP A 71 47.20 -77.88 7.29
CA ASP A 71 48.27 -77.22 8.01
C ASP A 71 48.03 -77.46 9.51
N VAL A 72 48.59 -78.56 10.00
CA VAL A 72 48.48 -79.08 11.38
C VAL A 72 49.14 -78.12 12.40
N HIS A 73 49.72 -76.99 11.97
CA HIS A 73 50.40 -76.04 12.85
C HIS A 73 49.74 -74.66 13.00
N ARG A 74 48.51 -74.43 12.52
CA ARG A 74 47.73 -73.30 13.05
C ARG A 74 47.30 -73.64 14.48
N LYS A 75 48.04 -73.10 15.47
CA LYS A 75 47.71 -73.12 16.90
C LYS A 75 46.23 -72.80 17.08
N ARG A 76 45.40 -73.84 17.19
CA ARG A 76 43.95 -73.74 17.36
C ARG A 76 43.75 -73.18 18.77
N ILE A 77 43.27 -71.95 18.85
CA ILE A 77 42.91 -71.36 20.14
C ILE A 77 41.96 -72.34 20.83
N PRO A 78 42.24 -72.78 22.07
CA PRO A 78 41.35 -73.65 22.82
C PRO A 78 39.91 -73.14 22.74
N SER A 79 38.96 -74.02 22.43
CA SER A 79 37.55 -73.66 22.22
C SER A 79 36.95 -72.84 23.39
N VAL A 80 37.44 -73.09 24.61
CA VAL A 80 37.11 -72.35 25.83
C VAL A 80 37.59 -70.88 25.77
N GLN A 81 38.81 -70.63 25.30
CA GLN A 81 39.36 -69.27 25.16
C GLN A 81 38.66 -68.50 24.02
N LEU A 82 38.23 -69.19 22.96
CA LEU A 82 37.46 -68.58 21.87
C LEU A 82 36.06 -68.16 22.33
N ALA A 83 35.40 -68.99 23.16
CA ALA A 83 34.11 -68.65 23.76
C ALA A 83 34.22 -67.43 24.69
N GLU A 84 35.28 -67.36 25.51
CA GLU A 84 35.52 -66.24 26.40
C GLU A 84 35.79 -64.93 25.64
N LEU A 85 36.61 -64.97 24.58
CA LEU A 85 36.86 -63.80 23.72
C LEU A 85 35.60 -63.32 23.00
N ARG A 86 34.73 -64.22 22.54
CA ARG A 86 33.42 -63.87 21.96
C ARG A 86 32.50 -63.24 22.99
N ALA A 87 32.46 -63.77 24.21
CA ALA A 87 31.66 -63.21 25.30
C ALA A 87 32.13 -61.79 25.68
N LYS A 88 33.45 -61.56 25.79
CA LYS A 88 34.02 -60.22 26.05
C LYS A 88 33.71 -59.23 24.92
N LYS A 89 33.86 -59.65 23.65
CA LYS A 89 33.51 -58.82 22.49
C LYS A 89 32.01 -58.47 22.47
N ASN A 90 31.14 -59.43 22.76
CA ASN A 90 29.71 -59.19 22.79
C ASN A 90 29.31 -58.20 23.90
N ARG A 91 29.89 -58.33 25.11
CA ARG A 91 29.67 -57.36 26.20
C ARG A 91 30.13 -55.95 25.82
N HIS A 92 31.31 -55.82 25.19
CA HIS A 92 31.82 -54.53 24.75
C HIS A 92 30.93 -53.90 23.65
N ASN A 93 30.47 -54.71 22.68
CA ASN A 93 29.54 -54.25 21.65
C ASN A 93 28.20 -53.80 22.24
N GLU A 94 27.69 -54.50 23.25
CA GLU A 94 26.46 -54.15 23.95
C GLU A 94 26.60 -52.82 24.71
N GLN A 95 27.74 -52.60 25.37
CA GLN A 95 28.07 -51.31 25.99
C GLN A 95 28.14 -50.18 24.97
N ILE A 96 28.83 -50.37 23.84
CA ILE A 96 28.89 -49.38 22.76
C ILE A 96 27.49 -49.05 22.24
N ALA A 97 26.65 -50.08 22.05
CA ALA A 97 25.28 -49.88 21.58
C ALA A 97 24.43 -49.10 22.60
N GLN A 98 24.54 -49.42 23.89
CA GLN A 98 23.84 -48.72 24.96
C GLN A 98 24.27 -47.24 25.07
N GLU A 99 25.58 -46.96 25.02
CA GLU A 99 26.09 -45.59 25.01
C GLU A 99 25.64 -44.81 23.78
N ALA A 100 25.64 -45.44 22.59
CA ALA A 100 25.16 -44.82 21.37
C ALA A 100 23.66 -44.49 21.46
N LEU A 101 22.85 -45.39 22.01
CA LEU A 101 21.41 -45.16 22.22
C LEU A 101 21.15 -44.00 23.18
N VAL A 102 21.89 -43.90 24.29
CA VAL A 102 21.74 -42.78 25.24
C VAL A 102 22.12 -41.44 24.58
N ARG A 103 23.20 -41.41 23.80
CA ARG A 103 23.61 -40.21 23.05
C ARG A 103 22.56 -39.81 22.02
N LEU A 104 22.00 -40.77 21.29
CA LEU A 104 20.93 -40.55 20.33
C LEU A 104 19.66 -40.01 21.01
N ASP A 105 19.23 -40.60 22.13
CA ASP A 105 18.06 -40.11 22.89
C ASP A 105 18.26 -38.67 23.37
N TYR A 106 19.46 -38.34 23.87
CA TYR A 106 19.80 -36.97 24.25
C TYR A 106 19.70 -35.99 23.08
N VAL A 107 20.23 -36.36 21.91
CA VAL A 107 20.16 -35.53 20.70
C VAL A 107 18.71 -35.36 20.23
N ILE A 108 17.92 -36.43 20.22
CA ILE A 108 16.49 -36.38 19.84
C ILE A 108 15.73 -35.45 20.78
N ARG A 109 15.92 -35.56 22.10
CA ARG A 109 15.28 -34.65 23.07
C ARG A 109 15.71 -33.21 22.89
N ARG A 110 16.98 -32.96 22.61
CA ARG A 110 17.50 -31.61 22.37
C ARG A 110 16.87 -31.01 21.11
N LEU A 111 16.88 -31.73 20.00
CA LEU A 111 16.24 -31.30 18.75
C LEU A 111 14.74 -31.08 18.93
N GLY A 112 14.07 -31.93 19.73
CA GLY A 112 12.66 -31.75 20.07
C GLY A 112 12.37 -30.46 20.85
N ARG A 113 13.30 -30.00 21.70
CA ARG A 113 13.18 -28.69 22.37
C ARG A 113 13.42 -27.53 21.42
N GLU A 114 14.50 -27.59 20.63
CA GLU A 114 14.83 -26.57 19.64
C GLU A 114 13.70 -26.41 18.60
N ALA A 115 13.07 -27.51 18.17
CA ALA A 115 11.92 -27.46 17.27
C ALA A 115 10.71 -26.74 17.88
N LYS A 116 10.40 -27.00 19.16
CA LYS A 116 9.29 -26.32 19.87
C LYS A 116 9.57 -24.83 20.08
N GLU A 117 10.82 -24.47 20.39
CA GLU A 117 11.24 -23.07 20.51
C GLU A 117 11.12 -22.34 19.17
N GLN A 118 11.53 -22.99 18.07
CA GLN A 118 11.36 -22.43 16.72
C GLN A 118 9.89 -22.32 16.32
N GLU A 119 9.05 -23.29 16.67
CA GLU A 119 7.61 -23.24 16.43
C GLU A 119 6.97 -22.06 17.19
N ALA A 120 7.33 -21.86 18.45
CA ALA A 120 6.87 -20.71 19.24
C ALA A 120 7.34 -19.37 18.64
N ALA A 121 8.59 -19.30 18.19
CA ALA A 121 9.12 -18.09 17.52
C ALA A 121 8.42 -17.83 16.16
N ALA A 122 8.15 -18.88 15.38
CA ALA A 122 7.47 -18.77 14.10
C ALA A 122 6.00 -18.34 14.27
N THR A 123 5.30 -18.89 15.26
CA THR A 123 3.90 -18.54 15.54
C THR A 123 3.75 -17.10 16.01
N THR A 124 4.63 -16.62 16.89
CA THR A 124 4.66 -15.20 17.33
C THR A 124 4.98 -14.25 16.18
N LEU A 125 5.90 -14.62 15.29
CA LEU A 125 6.20 -13.84 14.10
C LEU A 125 5.01 -13.81 13.12
N LEU A 126 4.32 -14.94 12.94
CA LEU A 126 3.12 -15.02 12.11
C LEU A 126 1.99 -14.17 12.67
N GLN A 127 1.74 -14.21 13.99
CA GLN A 127 0.76 -13.34 14.64
C GLN A 127 1.10 -11.86 14.45
N SER A 128 2.38 -11.50 14.63
CA SER A 128 2.84 -10.12 14.42
C SER A 128 2.65 -9.66 12.98
N ALA A 129 2.92 -10.54 12.00
CA ALA A 129 2.70 -10.26 10.59
C ALA A 129 1.22 -10.09 10.26
N ILE A 130 0.33 -10.92 10.82
CA ILE A 130 -1.12 -10.80 10.65
C ILE A 130 -1.60 -9.45 11.20
N SER A 131 -1.22 -9.09 12.43
CA SER A 131 -1.62 -7.80 13.01
C SER A 131 -1.12 -6.61 12.20
N LEU A 132 0.10 -6.69 11.63
CA LEU A 132 0.61 -5.63 10.76
C LEU A 132 -0.20 -5.52 9.46
N ILE A 133 -0.55 -6.64 8.84
CA ILE A 133 -1.41 -6.68 7.64
C ILE A 133 -2.78 -6.09 7.94
N GLU A 134 -3.40 -6.44 9.07
CA GLU A 134 -4.70 -5.88 9.48
C GLU A 134 -4.65 -4.37 9.63
N ILE A 135 -3.62 -3.83 10.29
CA ILE A 135 -3.43 -2.39 10.45
C ILE A 135 -3.25 -1.71 9.09
N ASP A 136 -2.43 -2.27 8.20
CA ASP A 136 -2.20 -1.70 6.88
C ASP A 136 -3.47 -1.71 6.00
N VAL A 137 -4.26 -2.77 6.08
CA VAL A 137 -5.56 -2.86 5.38
C VAL A 137 -6.52 -1.80 5.92
N LEU A 138 -6.68 -1.70 7.24
CA LEU A 138 -7.56 -0.68 7.86
C LEU A 138 -7.12 0.73 7.48
N ARG A 139 -5.81 1.01 7.55
CA ARG A 139 -5.25 2.31 7.16
C ARG A 139 -5.51 2.62 5.68
N SER A 140 -5.40 1.63 4.80
CA SER A 140 -5.67 1.81 3.37
C SER A 140 -7.14 2.17 3.11
N PHE A 141 -8.06 1.50 3.83
CA PHE A 141 -9.49 1.78 3.75
C PHE A 141 -9.82 3.17 4.26
N GLU A 142 -9.26 3.58 5.40
CA GLU A 142 -9.45 4.93 5.93
C GLU A 142 -8.90 6.00 4.98
N LYS A 143 -7.72 5.76 4.41
CA LYS A 143 -7.13 6.67 3.42
C LYS A 143 -8.04 6.83 2.20
N GLN A 144 -8.61 5.74 1.70
CA GLN A 144 -9.56 5.78 0.59
C GLN A 144 -10.84 6.53 0.99
N ARG A 145 -11.40 6.26 2.17
CA ARG A 145 -12.60 6.94 2.67
C ARG A 145 -12.40 8.45 2.79
N ILE A 146 -11.26 8.88 3.34
CA ILE A 146 -10.89 10.30 3.44
C ILE A 146 -10.70 10.90 2.04
N GLY A 147 -10.03 10.20 1.13
CA GLY A 147 -9.87 10.65 -0.26
C GLY A 147 -11.21 10.91 -0.94
N ASN A 148 -12.12 9.93 -0.90
CA ASN A 148 -13.46 10.06 -1.48
C ASN A 148 -14.25 11.23 -0.88
N LEU A 149 -14.14 11.44 0.44
CA LEU A 149 -14.81 12.56 1.11
C LEU A 149 -14.23 13.91 0.65
N LEU A 150 -12.90 14.03 0.57
CA LEU A 150 -12.24 15.25 0.10
C LEU A 150 -12.60 15.55 -1.35
N ASP A 151 -12.65 14.53 -2.22
CA ASP A 151 -13.06 14.70 -3.61
C ASP A 151 -14.52 15.16 -3.72
N SER A 152 -15.43 14.57 -2.94
CA SER A 152 -16.84 14.99 -2.89
C SER A 152 -17.00 16.42 -2.39
N VAL A 153 -16.28 16.81 -1.33
CA VAL A 153 -16.30 18.17 -0.80
C VAL A 153 -15.72 19.15 -1.81
N GLY A 154 -14.63 18.80 -2.48
CA GLY A 154 -14.02 19.62 -3.53
C GLY A 154 -14.96 19.85 -4.71
N GLN A 155 -15.66 18.81 -5.16
CA GLN A 155 -16.68 18.92 -6.21
C GLN A 155 -17.85 19.81 -5.78
N GLN A 156 -18.36 19.62 -4.57
CA GLN A 156 -19.46 20.44 -4.04
C GLN A 156 -19.05 21.91 -3.90
N GLN A 157 -17.85 22.17 -3.38
CA GLN A 157 -17.32 23.52 -3.26
C GLN A 157 -17.17 24.19 -4.63
N HIS A 158 -16.69 23.46 -5.64
CA HIS A 158 -16.57 23.99 -7.00
C HIS A 158 -17.94 24.35 -7.59
N LYS A 159 -18.94 23.48 -7.41
CA LYS A 159 -20.32 23.71 -7.84
C LYS A 159 -20.92 24.96 -7.19
N VAL A 160 -20.81 25.09 -5.87
CA VAL A 160 -21.31 26.26 -5.13
C VAL A 160 -20.63 27.55 -5.57
N VAL A 161 -19.30 27.51 -5.79
CA VAL A 161 -18.56 28.68 -6.29
C VAL A 161 -19.01 29.07 -7.69
N GLN A 162 -19.34 28.11 -8.55
CA GLN A 162 -19.85 28.37 -9.88
C GLN A 162 -21.26 29.01 -9.82
N GLU A 163 -22.18 28.42 -9.06
CA GLU A 163 -23.53 28.96 -8.85
C GLU A 163 -23.48 30.39 -8.31
N LEU A 164 -22.63 30.64 -7.31
CA LEU A 164 -22.45 31.97 -6.74
C LEU A 164 -21.91 32.97 -7.78
N ARG A 165 -20.98 32.55 -8.64
CA ARG A 165 -20.47 33.41 -9.73
C ARG A 165 -21.57 33.76 -10.72
N GLU A 166 -22.39 32.80 -11.13
CA GLU A 166 -23.51 33.02 -12.04
C GLU A 166 -24.53 33.99 -11.41
N GLU A 167 -24.83 33.83 -10.11
CA GLU A 167 -25.70 34.73 -9.38
C GLU A 167 -25.13 36.16 -9.29
N PHE A 168 -23.83 36.30 -9.00
CA PHE A 168 -23.15 37.61 -9.01
C PHE A 168 -23.21 38.30 -10.38
N VAL A 169 -23.07 37.53 -11.47
CA VAL A 169 -23.24 38.08 -12.82
C VAL A 169 -24.67 38.58 -13.01
N GLY A 170 -25.68 37.79 -12.61
CA GLY A 170 -27.09 38.21 -12.66
C GLY A 170 -27.39 39.46 -11.84
N PHE A 171 -26.78 39.61 -10.65
CA PHE A 171 -26.91 40.84 -9.86
C PHE A 171 -26.29 42.05 -10.56
N ASN A 172 -25.11 41.90 -11.16
CA ASN A 172 -24.46 42.98 -11.90
C ASN A 172 -25.31 43.44 -13.09
N GLU A 173 -25.97 42.51 -13.80
CA GLU A 173 -26.89 42.84 -14.88
C GLU A 173 -28.10 43.64 -14.38
N LYS A 174 -28.69 43.23 -13.25
CA LYS A 174 -29.80 43.97 -12.61
C LYS A 174 -29.37 45.38 -12.17
N ILE A 175 -28.20 45.52 -11.56
CA ILE A 175 -27.64 46.83 -11.16
C ILE A 175 -27.43 47.72 -12.39
N ALA A 176 -26.88 47.18 -13.47
CA ALA A 176 -26.72 47.92 -14.73
C ALA A 176 -28.08 48.34 -15.31
N GLY A 177 -29.10 47.48 -15.21
CA GLY A 177 -30.49 47.80 -15.58
C GLY A 177 -31.07 48.97 -14.78
N ILE A 178 -30.90 48.95 -13.46
CA ILE A 178 -31.32 50.05 -12.57
C ILE A 178 -30.58 51.34 -12.93
N GLY A 179 -29.27 51.26 -13.21
CA GLY A 179 -28.48 52.42 -13.64
C GLY A 179 -29.03 53.06 -14.92
N LYS A 180 -29.39 52.25 -15.92
CA LYS A 180 -30.03 52.74 -17.16
C LYS A 180 -31.39 53.39 -16.88
N MET A 181 -32.20 52.78 -16.03
CA MET A 181 -33.50 53.33 -15.63
C MET A 181 -33.36 54.69 -14.94
N LEU A 182 -32.40 54.82 -14.02
CA LEU A 182 -32.15 56.07 -13.30
C LEU A 182 -31.75 57.21 -14.25
N VAL A 183 -30.93 56.92 -15.26
CA VAL A 183 -30.59 57.89 -16.32
C VAL A 183 -31.82 58.31 -17.11
N ALA A 184 -32.72 57.38 -17.44
CA ALA A 184 -33.97 57.70 -18.12
C ALA A 184 -34.88 58.59 -17.26
N VAL A 185 -35.08 58.24 -15.97
CA VAL A 185 -35.85 59.06 -15.02
C VAL A 185 -35.29 60.48 -14.90
N LYS A 186 -33.96 60.60 -14.80
CA LYS A 186 -33.31 61.92 -14.78
C LYS A 186 -33.64 62.73 -16.02
N LYS A 187 -33.56 62.12 -17.21
CA LYS A 187 -33.88 62.78 -18.48
C LYS A 187 -35.36 63.20 -18.56
N TYR A 188 -36.28 62.40 -18.03
CA TYR A 188 -37.69 62.77 -17.94
C TYR A 188 -37.92 63.94 -16.99
N ASN A 189 -37.28 63.94 -15.82
CA ASN A 189 -37.36 65.08 -14.90
C ASN A 189 -36.81 66.36 -15.54
N GLU A 190 -35.66 66.30 -16.23
CA GLU A 190 -35.11 67.45 -16.98
C GLU A 190 -36.09 67.97 -18.05
N MET A 191 -36.86 67.09 -18.69
CA MET A 191 -37.89 67.46 -19.66
C MET A 191 -39.09 68.16 -19.00
N LEU A 192 -39.57 67.61 -17.88
CA LEU A 192 -40.65 68.23 -17.10
C LEU A 192 -40.22 69.59 -16.57
N ASP A 193 -39.01 69.73 -16.03
CA ASP A 193 -38.47 70.99 -15.55
C ASP A 193 -38.42 72.05 -16.67
N MET A 194 -38.00 71.66 -17.89
CA MET A 194 -38.06 72.54 -19.06
C MET A 194 -39.49 72.95 -19.43
N GLN A 195 -40.46 72.01 -19.36
CA GLN A 195 -41.87 72.32 -19.62
C GLN A 195 -42.43 73.29 -18.58
N PHE A 196 -42.20 73.07 -17.29
CA PHE A 196 -42.62 73.99 -16.24
C PHE A 196 -41.96 75.37 -16.35
N ALA A 197 -40.69 75.44 -16.74
CA ALA A 197 -40.01 76.70 -17.02
C ALA A 197 -40.54 77.42 -18.28
N SER A 198 -41.08 76.67 -19.25
CA SER A 198 -41.66 77.23 -20.48
C SER A 198 -43.14 77.63 -20.34
N ALA A 199 -43.88 76.99 -19.42
CA ALA A 199 -45.32 77.19 -19.21
C ALA A 199 -45.68 78.53 -18.53
N GLU A 200 -44.70 79.35 -18.15
CA GLU A 200 -44.96 80.77 -17.87
C GLU A 200 -45.37 81.54 -19.14
N ASN A 201 -45.25 80.95 -20.34
CA ASN A 201 -45.75 81.50 -21.59
C ASN A 201 -46.67 80.48 -22.32
N GLU A 202 -47.98 80.75 -22.30
CA GLU A 202 -49.06 80.17 -23.12
C GLU A 202 -49.67 78.80 -22.74
N GLY A 203 -50.84 78.85 -22.06
CA GLY A 203 -52.13 78.34 -22.57
C GLY A 203 -52.36 76.83 -22.80
N ASP A 204 -53.10 76.22 -21.86
CA ASP A 204 -54.07 75.11 -21.98
C ASP A 204 -53.67 73.76 -22.61
N LEU A 205 -53.24 72.83 -21.75
CA LEU A 205 -53.74 71.43 -21.71
C LEU A 205 -53.91 71.03 -20.23
N SER A 206 -55.02 70.36 -19.92
CA SER A 206 -55.49 70.15 -18.54
C SER A 206 -54.55 69.23 -17.76
N VAL A 207 -53.77 69.81 -16.86
CA VAL A 207 -52.93 69.21 -15.80
C VAL A 207 -53.54 67.95 -15.15
N VAL A 208 -54.88 67.86 -15.13
CA VAL A 208 -55.65 66.74 -14.60
C VAL A 208 -55.47 65.44 -15.39
N GLU A 209 -55.29 65.48 -16.72
CA GLU A 209 -55.09 64.28 -17.53
C GLU A 209 -53.67 63.72 -17.42
N GLU A 210 -52.66 64.60 -17.31
CA GLU A 210 -51.27 64.19 -17.10
C GLU A 210 -51.04 63.65 -15.67
N MET A 211 -51.65 64.27 -14.65
CA MET A 211 -51.64 63.72 -13.29
C MET A 211 -52.32 62.36 -13.19
N LYS A 212 -53.33 62.08 -14.03
CA LYS A 212 -53.97 60.75 -14.10
C LYS A 212 -53.04 59.70 -14.70
N LEU A 213 -52.29 60.03 -15.75
CA LEU A 213 -51.31 59.11 -16.33
C LEU A 213 -50.19 58.80 -15.33
N LEU A 214 -49.67 59.84 -14.65
CA LEU A 214 -48.64 59.68 -13.63
C LEU A 214 -49.12 58.84 -12.45
N SER A 215 -50.38 59.03 -12.01
CA SER A 215 -50.96 58.21 -10.96
C SER A 215 -51.10 56.73 -11.35
N ALA A 216 -51.29 56.42 -12.63
CA ALA A 216 -51.37 55.04 -13.11
C ALA A 216 -49.98 54.38 -13.11
N ASP A 217 -48.95 55.10 -13.54
CA ASP A 217 -47.58 54.59 -13.56
C ASP A 217 -47.00 54.41 -12.15
N VAL A 218 -47.29 55.32 -11.22
CA VAL A 218 -46.88 55.17 -9.80
C VAL A 218 -47.56 53.96 -9.16
N ARG A 219 -48.82 53.67 -9.49
CA ARG A 219 -49.51 52.46 -9.01
C ARG A 219 -48.85 51.18 -9.52
N LEU A 220 -48.45 51.14 -10.79
CA LEU A 220 -47.74 50.00 -11.36
C LEU A 220 -46.42 49.73 -10.61
N TYR A 221 -45.70 50.78 -10.20
CA TYR A 221 -44.48 50.64 -9.40
C TYR A 221 -44.74 50.09 -7.99
N LEU A 222 -45.82 50.53 -7.33
CA LEU A 222 -46.19 50.01 -6.02
C LEU A 222 -46.56 48.52 -6.08
N ASP A 223 -47.24 48.08 -7.13
CA ASP A 223 -47.60 46.67 -7.31
C ASP A 223 -46.37 45.77 -7.57
N ILE A 224 -45.35 46.29 -8.26
CA ILE A 224 -44.07 45.58 -8.48
C ILE A 224 -43.30 45.46 -7.16
N LEU A 225 -43.26 46.52 -6.35
CA LEU A 225 -42.61 46.52 -5.04
C LEU A 225 -43.31 45.56 -4.06
N ASP A 226 -44.65 45.53 -4.06
CA ASP A 226 -45.44 44.59 -3.24
C ASP A 226 -45.23 43.12 -3.69
N SER A 227 -45.04 42.91 -5.00
CA SER A 227 -44.69 41.60 -5.54
C SER A 227 -43.29 41.16 -5.14
N LEU A 228 -42.33 42.08 -5.06
CA LEU A 228 -40.98 41.81 -4.56
C LEU A 228 -40.95 41.52 -3.05
N GLN A 229 -41.86 42.12 -2.27
CA GLN A 229 -41.99 41.86 -0.84
C GLN A 229 -42.47 40.42 -0.52
N LYS A 230 -43.22 39.80 -1.43
CA LYS A 230 -43.69 38.40 -1.29
C LYS A 230 -42.62 37.35 -1.58
N PHE A 231 -41.53 37.74 -2.25
CA PHE A 231 -40.31 36.96 -2.27
C PHE A 231 -39.55 37.29 -0.98
N HIS A 232 -39.74 36.49 0.07
CA HIS A 232 -38.93 36.59 1.29
C HIS A 232 -37.44 36.44 0.97
N LEU A 233 -36.77 37.57 0.75
CA LEU A 233 -35.34 37.77 0.98
C LEU A 233 -35.07 37.77 2.50
#